data_AF-A0AAN9BHQ6-F1
#
_entry.id   AF-A0AAN9BHQ6-F1
#
_cell.length_a   1.000
_cell.length_b   1.000
_cell.length_c   1.000
_cell.angle_alpha   90.00
_cell.angle_beta   90.00
_cell.angle_gamma   90.00
#
_symmetry.space_group_name_H-M   'P 1'
#
loop_
_entity.id
_entity.type
_entity.pdbx_description
1 polymer ?
#
loop_
_entity_poly.entity_id
_entity_poly.type
_entity_poly.pdbx_seq_one_letter_code
_entity_poly.pdbx_strand_id
1 'polypeptide(L)'
;MVQRRSLPDVDKGRALAWLQGGATYRAVAHRLGVSPSVVWRLQERWRATERVQDRPRSGRPKKTDARADRYIVRQALTSRTITAERIRGQLRVATNIQVSTQTIRNRLHNVRLRSRVPAKKPKLTPVHKRARRDWSARHSRWTRHQWATVLFSDESRFNLMHPDKRLSVWRREGERFNQDCVQEVLAYGGGSVMVWGGFSANHKTPLYHIQWNLTGARYRDEILGPIVIPFLQQLGPQATLQDDNATPHRARVVGAFLQQQGVHRME
;
A
#
# COMPACT_ATOMS: atom_id res chain seq x y z
N MET A 1 44.50 -25.58 -11.55
CA MET A 1 43.40 -26.37 -10.94
C MET A 1 42.38 -26.71 -12.04
N VAL A 2 42.23 -27.97 -12.41
CA VAL A 2 41.22 -28.40 -13.41
C VAL A 2 39.82 -28.25 -12.81
N GLN A 3 38.95 -27.46 -13.43
CA GLN A 3 37.55 -27.34 -13.04
C GLN A 3 36.86 -28.71 -13.18
N ARG A 4 36.46 -29.31 -12.06
CA ARG A 4 35.62 -30.52 -12.08
C ARG A 4 34.21 -30.13 -12.56
N ARG A 5 33.89 -30.40 -13.82
CA ARG A 5 32.53 -30.22 -14.37
C ARG A 5 31.64 -31.40 -13.97
N SER A 6 30.40 -31.10 -13.56
CA SER A 6 29.37 -32.12 -13.31
C SER A 6 28.86 -32.66 -14.65
N LEU A 7 28.61 -33.97 -14.73
CA LEU A 7 28.03 -34.59 -15.93
C LEU A 7 26.61 -34.04 -16.14
N PRO A 8 26.22 -33.60 -17.34
CA PRO A 8 24.84 -33.16 -17.61
C PRO A 8 23.82 -34.26 -17.33
N ASP A 9 22.61 -33.89 -16.89
CA ASP A 9 21.58 -34.88 -16.51
C ASP A 9 21.15 -35.78 -17.68
N VAL A 10 21.21 -35.29 -18.92
CA VAL A 10 20.98 -36.09 -20.14
C VAL A 10 22.04 -37.18 -20.29
N ASP A 11 23.30 -36.84 -20.06
CA ASP A 11 24.41 -37.80 -20.17
C ASP A 11 24.42 -38.77 -18.99
N LYS A 12 23.94 -38.36 -17.81
CA LYS A 12 23.66 -39.28 -16.71
C LYS A 12 22.57 -40.30 -17.08
N GLY A 13 21.49 -39.86 -17.72
CA GLY A 13 20.43 -40.76 -18.20
C GLY A 13 20.94 -41.76 -19.25
N ARG A 14 21.72 -41.27 -20.23
CA ARG A 14 22.36 -42.12 -21.25
C ARG A 14 23.35 -43.12 -20.64
N ALA A 15 24.14 -42.69 -19.68
CA ALA A 15 25.06 -43.56 -18.95
C ALA A 15 24.31 -44.73 -18.29
N LEU A 16 23.21 -44.45 -17.59
CA LEU A 16 22.39 -45.49 -16.95
C LEU A 16 21.73 -46.43 -17.97
N ALA A 17 21.20 -45.89 -19.08
CA ALA A 17 20.62 -46.70 -20.14
C ALA A 17 21.66 -47.66 -20.77
N TRP A 18 22.88 -47.19 -21.02
CA TRP A 18 23.95 -48.05 -21.52
C TRP A 18 24.38 -49.11 -20.51
N LEU A 19 24.44 -48.77 -19.21
CA LEU A 19 24.72 -49.76 -18.15
C LEU A 19 23.62 -50.82 -18.05
N GLN A 20 22.35 -50.43 -18.19
CA GLN A 20 21.20 -51.36 -18.23
C GLN A 20 21.24 -52.26 -19.47
N GLY A 21 21.73 -51.73 -20.60
CA GLY A 21 22.00 -52.49 -21.83
C GLY A 21 23.27 -53.34 -21.80
N GLY A 22 23.92 -53.51 -20.63
CA GLY A 22 25.07 -54.40 -20.46
C GLY A 22 26.45 -53.79 -20.76
N ALA A 23 26.54 -52.48 -21.04
CA ALA A 23 27.84 -51.83 -21.26
C ALA A 23 28.68 -51.78 -19.97
N THR A 24 30.00 -51.95 -20.09
CA THR A 24 30.90 -51.87 -18.94
C THR A 24 31.12 -50.42 -18.49
N TYR A 25 31.46 -50.22 -17.21
CA TYR A 25 31.77 -48.89 -16.67
C TYR A 25 32.85 -48.15 -17.46
N ARG A 26 33.88 -48.87 -17.94
CA ARG A 26 34.99 -48.28 -18.72
C ARG A 26 34.53 -47.81 -20.10
N ALA A 27 33.68 -48.59 -20.78
CA ALA A 27 33.14 -48.22 -22.09
C ALA A 27 32.23 -46.97 -21.99
N VAL A 28 31.36 -46.92 -20.98
CA VAL A 28 30.50 -45.76 -20.72
C VAL A 28 31.33 -44.53 -20.35
N ALA A 29 32.35 -44.69 -19.51
CA ALA A 29 33.26 -43.62 -19.10
C ALA A 29 34.04 -43.02 -20.28
N HIS A 30 34.57 -43.88 -21.16
CA HIS A 30 35.28 -43.46 -22.37
C HIS A 30 34.35 -42.68 -23.32
N ARG A 31 33.12 -43.18 -23.54
CA ARG A 31 32.13 -42.54 -24.42
C ARG A 31 31.67 -41.17 -23.94
N LEU A 32 31.71 -40.92 -22.62
CA LEU A 32 31.31 -39.65 -22.01
C LEU A 32 32.49 -38.75 -21.62
N GLY A 33 33.74 -39.19 -21.86
CA GLY A 33 34.94 -38.42 -21.49
C GLY A 33 35.09 -38.18 -19.98
N VAL A 34 34.60 -39.10 -19.14
CA VAL A 34 34.68 -39.01 -17.67
C VAL A 34 35.43 -40.19 -17.06
N SER A 35 35.84 -40.10 -15.80
CA SER A 35 36.45 -41.24 -15.10
C SER A 35 35.42 -42.36 -14.84
N PRO A 36 35.80 -43.65 -14.87
CA PRO A 36 34.93 -44.77 -14.47
C PRO A 36 34.27 -44.60 -13.09
N SER A 37 34.96 -43.95 -12.14
CA SER A 37 34.42 -43.66 -10.80
C SER A 37 33.24 -42.68 -10.79
N VAL A 38 33.06 -41.86 -11.84
CA VAL A 38 31.86 -41.01 -11.99
C VAL A 38 30.66 -41.86 -12.38
N VAL A 39 30.85 -42.81 -13.32
CA VAL A 39 29.82 -43.73 -13.79
C VAL A 39 29.39 -44.68 -12.66
N TRP A 40 30.34 -45.23 -11.90
CA TRP A 40 30.05 -46.06 -10.73
C TRP A 40 29.25 -45.30 -9.67
N ARG A 41 29.70 -44.09 -9.28
CA ARG A 41 28.97 -43.23 -8.31
C ARG A 41 27.57 -42.85 -8.78
N LEU A 42 27.38 -42.71 -10.09
CA LEU A 42 26.07 -42.45 -10.69
C LEU A 42 25.15 -43.67 -10.57
N GLN A 43 25.64 -44.88 -10.90
CA GLN A 43 24.84 -46.10 -10.78
C GLN A 43 24.47 -46.42 -9.33
N GLU A 44 25.41 -46.27 -8.40
CA GLU A 44 25.13 -46.47 -6.96
C GLU A 44 24.10 -45.47 -6.44
N ARG A 45 24.17 -44.21 -6.88
CA ARG A 45 23.14 -43.21 -6.55
C ARG A 45 21.78 -43.59 -7.13
N TRP A 46 21.75 -44.06 -8.37
CA TRP A 46 20.53 -44.50 -9.04
C TRP A 46 19.90 -45.69 -8.31
N ARG A 47 20.69 -46.72 -7.96
CA ARG A 47 20.22 -47.86 -7.18
C ARG A 47 19.64 -47.46 -5.82
N ALA A 48 20.24 -46.47 -5.16
CA ALA A 48 19.79 -46.03 -3.84
C ALA A 48 18.59 -45.07 -3.85
N THR A 49 18.35 -44.34 -4.94
CA THR A 49 17.38 -43.21 -4.93
C THR A 49 16.50 -43.10 -6.16
N GLU A 50 16.74 -43.89 -7.20
CA GLU A 50 16.08 -43.82 -8.51
C GLU A 50 16.10 -42.42 -9.13
N ARG A 51 17.15 -41.64 -8.82
CA ARG A 51 17.33 -40.26 -9.30
C ARG A 51 18.75 -40.02 -9.80
N VAL A 52 18.86 -39.37 -10.96
CA VAL A 52 20.14 -38.92 -11.56
C VAL A 52 20.59 -37.55 -11.05
N GLN A 53 19.66 -36.78 -10.50
CA GLN A 53 19.89 -35.41 -10.04
C GLN A 53 20.88 -35.39 -8.87
N ASP A 54 21.64 -34.31 -8.78
CA ASP A 54 22.47 -34.07 -7.59
C ASP A 54 21.58 -33.78 -6.39
N ARG A 55 21.93 -34.34 -5.22
CA ARG A 55 21.20 -34.05 -3.99
C ARG A 55 21.30 -32.55 -3.67
N PRO A 56 20.24 -31.94 -3.12
CA PRO A 56 20.32 -30.58 -2.59
C PRO A 56 21.51 -30.49 -1.64
N ARG A 57 22.43 -29.57 -1.94
CA ARG A 57 23.55 -29.31 -1.02
C ARG A 57 22.98 -28.54 0.17
N SER A 58 23.43 -28.88 1.38
CA SER A 58 23.05 -28.21 2.63
C SER A 58 23.33 -26.70 2.61
N GLY A 59 24.22 -26.26 1.73
CA GLY A 59 24.62 -24.86 1.60
C GLY A 59 25.45 -24.41 2.80
N ARG A 60 25.80 -23.13 2.81
CA ARG A 60 26.52 -22.54 3.94
C ARG A 60 25.57 -22.42 5.15
N PRO A 61 25.96 -22.90 6.35
CA PRO A 61 25.18 -22.69 7.56
C PRO A 61 24.88 -21.21 7.79
N LYS A 62 23.67 -20.92 8.25
CA LYS A 62 23.25 -19.56 8.60
C LYS A 62 23.97 -19.13 9.88
N LYS A 63 24.39 -17.85 9.95
CA LYS A 63 24.87 -17.24 11.20
C LYS A 63 23.77 -17.06 12.25
N THR A 64 22.51 -16.96 11.82
CA THR A 64 21.37 -16.92 12.73
C THR A 64 20.74 -18.29 12.87
N ASP A 65 20.37 -18.62 14.10
CA ASP A 65 19.57 -19.78 14.44
C ASP A 65 18.07 -19.43 14.45
N ALA A 66 17.22 -20.41 14.73
CA ALA A 66 15.78 -20.21 14.76
C ALA A 66 15.34 -19.22 15.85
N ARG A 67 16.07 -19.15 16.98
CA ARG A 67 15.75 -18.22 18.07
C ARG A 67 16.06 -16.77 17.67
N ALA A 68 17.21 -16.52 17.04
CA ALA A 68 17.59 -15.23 16.51
C ALA A 68 16.63 -14.77 15.40
N ASP A 69 16.26 -15.67 14.49
CA ASP A 69 15.29 -15.35 13.43
C ASP A 69 13.92 -14.96 14.03
N ARG A 70 13.44 -15.68 15.06
CA ARG A 70 12.21 -15.30 15.80
C ARG A 70 12.35 -13.95 16.50
N TYR A 71 13.50 -13.67 17.11
CA TYR A 71 13.77 -12.38 17.76
C TYR A 71 13.69 -11.22 16.75
N ILE A 72 14.35 -11.37 15.59
CA ILE A 72 14.33 -10.37 14.50
C ILE A 72 12.89 -10.06 14.09
N VAL A 73 12.09 -11.10 13.84
CA VAL A 73 10.69 -10.93 13.43
C VAL A 73 9.88 -10.25 14.52
N ARG A 74 10.02 -10.68 15.78
CA ARG A 74 9.31 -10.08 16.91
C ARG A 74 9.59 -8.59 17.04
N GLN A 75 10.86 -8.16 16.96
CA GLN A 75 11.20 -6.74 17.03
C GLN A 75 10.48 -5.92 15.95
N ALA A 76 10.47 -6.42 14.71
CA ALA A 76 9.77 -5.76 13.61
C ALA A 76 8.23 -5.76 13.75
N LEU A 77 7.63 -6.77 14.39
CA LEU A 77 6.18 -6.83 14.61
C LEU A 77 5.72 -5.95 15.78
N THR A 78 6.53 -5.86 16.83
CA THR A 78 6.24 -5.03 18.02
C THR A 78 6.39 -3.55 17.71
N SER A 79 7.46 -3.16 16.99
CA SER A 79 7.68 -1.78 16.58
C SER A 79 7.76 -1.71 15.05
N ARG A 80 6.64 -1.39 14.41
CA ARG A 80 6.50 -1.42 12.94
C ARG A 80 7.41 -0.43 12.19
N THR A 81 7.96 0.55 12.89
CA THR A 81 8.84 1.60 12.35
C THR A 81 10.32 1.34 12.64
N ILE A 82 10.67 0.27 13.35
CA ILE A 82 12.06 -0.04 13.68
C ILE A 82 12.89 -0.31 12.42
N THR A 83 14.10 0.24 12.37
CA THR A 83 15.01 0.02 11.24
C THR A 83 15.74 -1.31 11.37
N ALA A 84 16.11 -1.90 10.23
CA ALA A 84 16.94 -3.11 10.23
C ALA A 84 18.28 -2.91 10.94
N GLU A 85 18.83 -1.69 10.91
CA GLU A 85 20.05 -1.29 11.62
C GLU A 85 19.87 -1.40 13.14
N ARG A 86 18.73 -0.91 13.65
CA ARG A 86 18.40 -0.97 15.07
C ARG A 86 18.17 -2.41 15.53
N ILE A 87 17.43 -3.21 14.74
CA ILE A 87 17.24 -4.65 15.03
C ILE A 87 18.60 -5.36 15.06
N ARG A 88 19.52 -5.07 14.13
CA ARG A 88 20.87 -5.64 14.11
C ARG A 88 21.61 -5.34 15.42
N GLY A 89 21.59 -4.07 15.86
CA GLY A 89 22.22 -3.66 17.11
C GLY A 89 21.63 -4.37 18.33
N GLN A 90 20.30 -4.43 18.41
CA GLN A 90 19.60 -5.13 19.49
C GLN A 90 19.89 -6.64 19.51
N LEU A 91 19.92 -7.28 18.34
CA LEU A 91 20.28 -8.69 18.22
C LEU A 91 21.71 -8.95 18.71
N ARG A 92 22.67 -8.09 18.32
CA ARG A 92 24.07 -8.21 18.77
C ARG A 92 24.16 -8.15 20.28
N VAL A 93 23.46 -7.22 20.93
CA VAL A 93 23.45 -7.10 22.40
C VAL A 93 22.80 -8.32 23.05
N ALA A 94 21.68 -8.81 22.50
CA ALA A 94 20.90 -9.89 23.12
C ALA A 94 21.50 -11.29 22.94
N THR A 95 22.24 -11.54 21.86
CA THR A 95 22.70 -12.90 21.50
C THR A 95 24.17 -12.99 21.10
N ASN A 96 24.90 -11.88 21.11
CA ASN A 96 26.28 -11.76 20.59
C ASN A 96 26.44 -12.17 19.11
N ILE A 97 25.34 -12.31 18.35
CA ILE A 97 25.37 -12.66 16.93
C ILE A 97 25.70 -11.42 16.10
N GLN A 98 26.83 -11.48 15.40
CA GLN A 98 27.27 -10.42 14.49
C GLN A 98 26.89 -10.74 13.04
N VAL A 99 25.91 -10.00 12.52
CA VAL A 99 25.40 -10.10 11.15
C VAL A 99 25.30 -8.72 10.50
N SER A 100 25.32 -8.68 9.18
CA SER A 100 25.08 -7.44 8.43
C SER A 100 23.60 -7.01 8.50
N THR A 101 23.34 -5.73 8.28
CA THR A 101 21.97 -5.20 8.17
C THR A 101 21.19 -5.86 7.04
N GLN A 102 21.87 -6.27 5.96
CA GLN A 102 21.25 -7.02 4.88
C GLN A 102 20.77 -8.40 5.33
N THR A 103 21.47 -9.06 6.26
CA THR A 103 21.01 -10.33 6.84
C THR A 103 19.68 -10.16 7.55
N ILE A 104 19.53 -9.08 8.33
CA ILE A 104 18.26 -8.75 8.99
C ILE A 104 17.15 -8.56 7.96
N ARG A 105 17.39 -7.77 6.90
CA ARG A 105 16.41 -7.56 5.81
C ARG A 105 16.03 -8.88 5.15
N ASN A 106 17.00 -9.74 4.83
CA ASN A 106 16.73 -11.06 4.24
C ASN A 106 15.87 -11.93 5.16
N ARG A 107 16.10 -11.89 6.49
CA ARG A 107 15.26 -12.63 7.45
C ARG A 107 13.83 -12.11 7.53
N LEU A 108 13.64 -10.80 7.49
CA LEU A 108 12.31 -10.20 7.40
C LEU A 108 11.63 -10.54 6.06
N HIS A 109 12.37 -10.47 4.95
CA HIS A 109 11.84 -10.82 3.62
C HIS A 109 11.44 -12.29 3.51
N ASN A 110 12.17 -13.20 4.15
CA ASN A 110 11.84 -14.63 4.19
C ASN A 110 10.47 -14.90 4.82
N VAL A 111 10.03 -14.06 5.77
CA VAL A 111 8.68 -14.11 6.36
C VAL A 111 7.72 -13.11 5.71
N ARG A 112 8.04 -12.63 4.52
CA ARG A 112 7.25 -11.67 3.72
C ARG A 112 7.03 -10.30 4.38
N LEU A 113 7.82 -9.94 5.39
CA LEU A 113 7.83 -8.60 5.95
C LEU A 113 8.73 -7.69 5.12
N ARG A 114 8.15 -6.67 4.47
CA ARG A 114 8.86 -5.71 3.64
C ARG A 114 8.64 -4.30 4.15
N SER A 115 9.66 -3.45 4.05
CA SER A 115 9.50 -2.02 4.33
C SER A 115 8.64 -1.36 3.25
N ARG A 116 7.66 -0.57 3.69
CA ARG A 116 6.71 0.18 2.85
C ARG A 116 6.43 1.53 3.51
N VAL A 117 6.04 2.51 2.70
CA VAL A 117 5.58 3.80 3.21
C VAL A 117 4.25 3.58 3.96
N PRO A 118 4.11 4.00 5.23
CA PRO A 118 2.85 3.89 5.96
C PRO A 118 1.73 4.66 5.27
N ALA A 119 0.51 4.12 5.30
CA ALA A 119 -0.66 4.84 4.81
C ALA A 119 -0.93 6.08 5.69
N LYS A 120 -1.12 7.24 5.07
CA LYS A 120 -1.60 8.45 5.74
C LYS A 120 -3.12 8.37 5.88
N LYS A 121 -3.64 8.49 7.09
CA LYS A 121 -5.08 8.49 7.37
C LYS A 121 -5.41 9.60 8.38
N PRO A 122 -6.60 10.24 8.29
CA PRO A 122 -7.06 11.15 9.34
C PRO A 122 -7.09 10.45 10.70
N LYS A 123 -6.79 11.19 11.77
CA LYS A 123 -6.86 10.66 13.13
C LYS A 123 -8.32 10.53 13.54
N LEU A 124 -8.78 9.29 13.76
CA LEU A 124 -10.14 9.02 14.23
C LEU A 124 -10.13 8.68 15.72
N THR A 125 -10.92 9.41 16.50
CA THR A 125 -11.20 9.07 17.90
C THR A 125 -12.09 7.81 17.97
N PRO A 126 -12.15 7.12 19.12
CA PRO A 126 -13.11 6.01 19.29
C PRO A 126 -14.56 6.42 19.01
N VAL A 127 -14.94 7.65 19.36
CA VAL A 127 -16.25 8.22 19.08
C VAL A 127 -16.50 8.32 17.58
N HIS A 128 -15.55 8.88 16.80
CA HIS A 128 -15.68 8.96 15.34
C HIS A 128 -15.83 7.57 14.70
N LYS A 129 -15.08 6.57 15.18
CA LYS A 129 -15.17 5.21 14.66
C LYS A 129 -16.55 4.58 14.90
N ARG A 130 -17.10 4.78 16.10
CA ARG A 130 -18.44 4.30 16.46
C ARG A 130 -19.50 4.99 15.59
N ALA A 131 -19.50 6.33 15.55
CA ALA A 131 -20.44 7.10 14.76
C ALA A 131 -20.44 6.70 13.28
N ARG A 132 -19.25 6.54 12.67
CA ARG A 132 -19.13 6.07 11.28
C ARG A 132 -19.67 4.65 11.09
N ARG A 133 -19.39 3.72 12.02
CA ARG A 133 -19.91 2.35 11.94
C ARG A 133 -21.43 2.34 12.04
N ASP A 134 -22.00 3.08 12.98
CA ASP A 134 -23.44 3.12 13.22
C ASP A 134 -24.16 3.79 12.04
N TRP A 135 -23.59 4.87 11.49
CA TRP A 135 -24.05 5.47 10.24
C TRP A 135 -24.04 4.47 9.09
N SER A 136 -22.92 3.77 8.85
CA SER A 136 -22.84 2.78 7.80
C SER A 136 -23.82 1.62 8.02
N ALA A 137 -24.05 1.19 9.26
CA ALA A 137 -25.00 0.14 9.58
C ALA A 137 -26.45 0.56 9.27
N ARG A 138 -26.84 1.79 9.69
CA ARG A 138 -28.17 2.37 9.41
C ARG A 138 -28.46 2.46 7.92
N HIS A 139 -27.45 2.79 7.12
CA HIS A 139 -27.58 3.00 5.67
C HIS A 139 -27.18 1.78 4.83
N SER A 140 -26.79 0.66 5.46
CA SER A 140 -26.28 -0.53 4.75
C SER A 140 -27.32 -1.21 3.85
N ARG A 141 -28.60 -1.08 4.19
CA ARG A 141 -29.73 -1.68 3.44
C ARG A 141 -30.47 -0.66 2.55
N TRP A 142 -29.94 0.55 2.42
CA TRP A 142 -30.56 1.56 1.57
C TRP A 142 -30.52 1.15 0.10
N THR A 143 -31.65 1.32 -0.56
CA THR A 143 -31.81 1.04 -1.99
C THR A 143 -31.21 2.15 -2.84
N ARG A 144 -30.95 1.87 -4.13
CA ARG A 144 -30.48 2.89 -5.07
C ARG A 144 -31.43 4.08 -5.19
N HIS A 145 -32.74 3.84 -5.09
CA HIS A 145 -33.74 4.90 -5.11
C HIS A 145 -33.60 5.82 -3.89
N GLN A 146 -33.38 5.27 -2.69
CA GLN A 146 -33.14 6.09 -1.49
C GLN A 146 -31.85 6.89 -1.60
N TRP A 147 -30.79 6.32 -2.17
CA TRP A 147 -29.56 7.07 -2.43
C TRP A 147 -29.74 8.16 -3.50
N ALA A 148 -30.65 7.97 -4.46
CA ALA A 148 -30.92 8.94 -5.51
C ALA A 148 -31.63 10.20 -5.00
N THR A 149 -32.28 10.16 -3.84
CA THR A 149 -32.92 11.33 -3.21
C THR A 149 -31.96 12.10 -2.29
N VAL A 150 -30.71 11.67 -2.13
CA VAL A 150 -29.72 12.39 -1.32
C VAL A 150 -29.00 13.43 -2.17
N LEU A 151 -28.97 14.68 -1.70
CA LEU A 151 -28.08 15.72 -2.19
C LEU A 151 -26.78 15.67 -1.38
N PHE A 152 -25.71 15.16 -1.97
CA PHE A 152 -24.37 15.26 -1.43
C PHE A 152 -23.78 16.61 -1.77
N SER A 153 -23.16 17.29 -0.81
CA SER A 153 -22.56 18.60 -1.00
C SER A 153 -21.23 18.72 -0.27
N ASP A 154 -20.32 19.51 -0.84
CA ASP A 154 -19.01 19.80 -0.25
C ASP A 154 -18.44 21.10 -0.83
N GLU A 155 -17.46 21.66 -0.13
CA GLU A 155 -16.61 22.74 -0.63
C GLU A 155 -15.26 22.21 -1.10
N SER A 156 -14.83 22.62 -2.29
CA SER A 156 -13.50 22.28 -2.80
C SER A 156 -12.68 23.53 -3.10
N ARG A 157 -11.40 23.49 -2.75
CA ARG A 157 -10.43 24.55 -3.03
C ARG A 157 -9.53 24.12 -4.18
N PHE A 158 -9.46 24.97 -5.21
CA PHE A 158 -8.58 24.79 -6.37
C PHE A 158 -7.48 25.85 -6.34
N ASN A 159 -6.23 25.41 -6.28
CA ASN A 159 -5.07 26.31 -6.29
C ASN A 159 -4.75 26.74 -7.74
N LEU A 160 -4.46 28.02 -7.95
CA LEU A 160 -4.27 28.59 -9.29
C LEU A 160 -2.84 28.44 -9.81
N MET A 161 -1.84 28.60 -8.93
CA MET A 161 -0.43 28.73 -9.33
C MET A 161 0.40 27.48 -9.09
N HIS A 162 -0.01 26.61 -8.16
CA HIS A 162 0.77 25.44 -7.78
C HIS A 162 -0.10 24.19 -7.66
N PRO A 163 0.37 23.03 -8.16
CA PRO A 163 -0.31 21.77 -7.93
C PRO A 163 -0.16 21.36 -6.46
N ASP A 164 -1.19 20.71 -5.89
CA ASP A 164 -1.17 20.16 -4.53
C ASP A 164 -0.12 19.05 -4.31
N LYS A 165 0.50 18.58 -5.40
CA LYS A 165 1.46 17.49 -5.38
C LYS A 165 2.86 18.01 -5.11
N ARG A 166 3.62 17.23 -4.34
CA ARG A 166 5.08 17.42 -4.24
C ARG A 166 5.71 17.20 -5.60
N LEU A 167 6.32 18.24 -6.15
CA LEU A 167 7.14 18.15 -7.35
C LEU A 167 8.45 17.44 -7.00
N SER A 168 8.90 16.58 -7.90
CA SER A 168 10.23 15.97 -7.84
C SER A 168 11.08 16.62 -8.92
N VAL A 169 12.27 17.08 -8.56
CA VAL A 169 13.24 17.68 -9.48
C VAL A 169 14.40 16.68 -9.63
N TRP A 170 14.81 16.43 -10.87
CA TRP A 170 16.06 15.74 -11.16
C TRP A 170 17.22 16.73 -11.04
N ARG A 171 18.18 16.47 -10.15
CA ARG A 171 19.34 17.33 -9.95
C ARG A 171 20.59 16.55 -9.57
N ARG A 172 21.76 17.09 -9.87
CA ARG A 172 23.07 16.55 -9.48
C ARG A 172 23.40 16.89 -8.02
N GLU A 173 24.46 16.28 -7.49
CA GLU A 173 25.01 16.63 -6.18
C GLU A 173 25.52 18.08 -6.20
N GLY A 174 25.23 18.86 -5.15
CA GLY A 174 25.56 20.29 -5.06
C GLY A 174 24.52 21.25 -5.67
N GLU A 175 23.66 20.80 -6.59
CA GLU A 175 22.64 21.65 -7.26
C GLU A 175 21.42 21.97 -6.37
N ARG A 176 21.53 21.83 -5.03
CA ARG A 176 20.38 21.96 -4.13
C ARG A 176 19.69 23.33 -4.20
N PHE A 177 20.47 24.39 -4.40
CA PHE A 177 20.01 25.78 -4.44
C PHE A 177 20.12 26.39 -5.84
N ASN A 178 20.37 25.58 -6.88
CA ASN A 178 20.25 26.04 -8.25
C ASN A 178 18.79 26.48 -8.49
N GLN A 179 18.58 27.65 -9.12
CA GLN A 179 17.25 28.20 -9.40
C GLN A 179 16.37 27.21 -10.17
N ASP A 180 16.94 26.45 -11.11
CA ASP A 180 16.22 25.42 -11.87
C ASP A 180 15.78 24.22 -11.00
N CYS A 181 16.35 24.09 -9.80
CA CYS A 181 16.14 23.00 -8.86
C CYS A 181 15.39 23.40 -7.59
N VAL A 182 14.92 24.64 -7.51
CA VAL A 182 14.18 25.19 -6.37
C VAL A 182 12.77 25.56 -6.83
N GLN A 183 11.77 25.18 -6.04
CA GLN A 183 10.42 25.67 -6.22
C GLN A 183 10.27 26.97 -5.44
N GLU A 184 9.98 28.07 -6.14
CA GLU A 184 9.61 29.32 -5.51
C GLU A 184 8.26 29.19 -4.81
N VAL A 185 8.19 29.69 -3.57
CA VAL A 185 6.96 29.70 -2.78
C VAL A 185 6.52 31.14 -2.63
N LEU A 186 5.41 31.50 -3.26
CA LEU A 186 4.82 32.83 -3.09
C LEU A 186 4.26 32.99 -1.68
N ALA A 187 4.44 34.18 -1.10
CA ALA A 187 3.69 34.57 0.09
C ALA A 187 2.19 34.50 -0.21
N TYR A 188 1.41 33.93 0.71
CA TYR A 188 -0.04 33.66 0.56
C TYR A 188 -0.44 32.60 -0.50
N GLY A 189 0.51 31.79 -0.99
CA GLY A 189 0.20 30.52 -1.66
C GLY A 189 -0.34 30.63 -3.09
N GLY A 190 -0.15 31.77 -3.77
CA GLY A 190 -0.44 31.92 -5.19
C GLY A 190 -1.93 31.97 -5.57
N GLY A 191 -2.82 32.21 -4.59
CA GLY A 191 -4.26 32.34 -4.83
C GLY A 191 -4.99 31.01 -5.07
N SER A 192 -6.27 30.98 -4.72
CA SER A 192 -7.13 29.81 -4.86
C SER A 192 -8.57 30.23 -5.09
N VAL A 193 -9.31 29.38 -5.79
CA VAL A 193 -10.76 29.48 -5.93
C VAL A 193 -11.41 28.44 -5.03
N MET A 194 -12.34 28.87 -4.17
CA MET A 194 -13.16 27.97 -3.38
C MET A 194 -14.55 27.87 -4.04
N VAL A 195 -15.01 26.66 -4.28
CA VAL A 195 -16.33 26.43 -4.87
C VAL A 195 -17.14 25.51 -3.98
N TRP A 196 -18.42 25.80 -3.88
CA TRP A 196 -19.42 24.88 -3.36
C TRP A 196 -20.09 24.15 -4.52
N GLY A 197 -20.39 22.87 -4.32
CA GLY A 197 -21.18 22.10 -5.28
C GLY A 197 -21.95 21.00 -4.58
N GLY A 198 -23.09 20.66 -5.18
CA GLY A 198 -23.90 19.54 -4.77
C GLY A 198 -24.29 18.64 -5.95
N PHE A 199 -24.49 17.36 -5.66
CA PHE A 199 -25.01 16.41 -6.64
C PHE A 199 -25.88 15.33 -5.99
N SER A 200 -26.78 14.77 -6.79
CA SER A 200 -27.50 13.53 -6.51
C SER A 200 -27.24 12.52 -7.63
N ALA A 201 -27.91 11.37 -7.61
CA ALA A 201 -27.65 10.30 -8.59
C ALA A 201 -27.74 10.76 -10.06
N ASN A 202 -28.70 11.63 -10.39
CA ASN A 202 -29.01 12.02 -11.77
C ASN A 202 -28.91 13.53 -12.02
N HIS A 203 -28.65 14.33 -10.98
CA HIS A 203 -28.67 15.80 -11.08
C HIS A 203 -27.47 16.40 -10.36
N LYS A 204 -27.11 17.62 -10.73
CA LYS A 204 -26.06 18.41 -10.07
C LYS A 204 -26.51 19.85 -9.95
N THR A 205 -26.09 20.51 -8.87
CA THR A 205 -26.28 21.94 -8.73
C THR A 205 -25.32 22.68 -9.68
N PRO A 206 -25.59 23.96 -9.98
CA PRO A 206 -24.53 24.87 -10.39
C PRO A 206 -23.41 24.88 -9.35
N LEU A 207 -22.18 25.09 -9.81
CA LEU A 207 -21.07 25.38 -8.90
C LEU A 207 -21.19 26.83 -8.44
N TYR A 208 -21.09 27.04 -7.14
CA TYR A 208 -21.16 28.36 -6.53
C TYR A 208 -19.75 28.81 -6.10
N HIS A 209 -19.27 29.91 -6.66
CA HIS A 209 -17.96 30.47 -6.32
C HIS A 209 -18.03 31.20 -4.97
N ILE A 210 -17.36 30.65 -3.96
CA ILE A 210 -17.24 31.27 -2.64
C ILE A 210 -16.06 32.25 -2.68
N GLN A 211 -16.38 33.55 -2.63
CA GLN A 211 -15.40 34.63 -2.65
C GLN A 211 -14.97 35.09 -1.24
N TRP A 212 -15.54 34.49 -0.20
CA TRP A 212 -15.45 34.96 1.18
C TRP A 212 -15.22 33.83 2.16
N ASN A 213 -14.96 34.17 3.43
CA ASN A 213 -15.05 33.18 4.50
C ASN A 213 -16.50 32.74 4.68
N LEU A 214 -16.75 31.44 4.51
CA LEU A 214 -18.08 30.86 4.65
C LEU A 214 -18.51 30.87 6.13
N THR A 215 -19.51 31.69 6.45
CA THR A 215 -20.16 31.72 7.78
C THR A 215 -21.50 31.01 7.70
N GLY A 216 -22.09 30.64 8.85
CA GLY A 216 -23.41 30.02 8.85
C GLY A 216 -24.51 30.90 8.23
N ALA A 217 -24.43 32.22 8.40
CA ALA A 217 -25.36 33.17 7.78
C ALA A 217 -25.20 33.20 6.25
N ARG A 218 -23.96 33.30 5.76
CA ARG A 218 -23.69 33.25 4.31
C ARG A 218 -24.05 31.90 3.70
N TYR A 219 -23.78 30.80 4.40
CA TYR A 219 -24.19 29.47 3.98
C TYR A 219 -25.70 29.39 3.83
N ARG A 220 -26.46 29.93 4.79
CA ARG A 220 -27.93 30.04 4.69
C ARG A 220 -28.37 30.89 3.48
N ASP A 221 -27.87 32.12 3.40
CA ASP A 221 -28.40 33.15 2.49
C ASP A 221 -27.91 32.99 1.05
N GLU A 222 -26.69 32.51 0.84
CA GLU A 222 -26.05 32.45 -0.47
C GLU A 222 -26.10 31.02 -1.07
N ILE A 223 -26.18 29.97 -0.24
CA ILE A 223 -26.13 28.57 -0.71
C ILE A 223 -27.44 27.83 -0.40
N LEU A 224 -27.87 27.76 0.87
CA LEU A 224 -29.00 26.92 1.23
C LEU A 224 -30.29 27.41 0.58
N GLY A 225 -30.65 28.67 0.83
CA GLY A 225 -31.88 29.26 0.30
C GLY A 225 -31.93 29.26 -1.23
N PRO A 226 -30.93 29.85 -1.92
CA PRO A 226 -31.00 30.02 -3.37
C PRO A 226 -30.72 28.75 -4.17
N ILE A 227 -29.96 27.79 -3.63
CA ILE A 227 -29.46 26.64 -4.40
C ILE A 227 -29.99 25.32 -3.84
N VAL A 228 -29.80 25.07 -2.54
CA VAL A 228 -30.15 23.77 -1.95
C VAL A 228 -31.66 23.56 -1.87
N ILE A 229 -32.43 24.55 -1.39
CA ILE A 229 -33.88 24.41 -1.23
C ILE A 229 -34.58 24.09 -2.57
N PRO A 230 -34.36 24.86 -3.66
CA PRO A 230 -34.97 24.54 -4.95
C PRO A 230 -34.54 23.17 -5.48
N PHE A 231 -33.27 22.80 -5.28
CA PHE A 231 -32.76 21.50 -5.73
C PHE A 231 -33.42 20.34 -4.99
N LEU A 232 -33.57 20.44 -3.66
CA LEU A 232 -34.26 19.41 -2.87
C LEU A 232 -35.74 19.31 -3.25
N GLN A 233 -36.41 20.43 -3.51
CA GLN A 233 -37.79 20.43 -4.00
C GLN A 233 -37.93 19.68 -5.33
N GLN A 234 -36.95 19.82 -6.23
CA GLN A 234 -36.90 19.08 -7.49
C GLN A 234 -36.65 17.58 -7.29
N LEU A 235 -35.84 17.19 -6.29
CA LEU A 235 -35.61 15.78 -5.95
C LEU A 235 -36.83 15.11 -5.29
N GLY A 236 -37.74 15.91 -4.72
CA GLY A 236 -39.02 15.46 -4.17
C GLY A 236 -39.05 15.38 -2.64
N PRO A 237 -40.18 14.96 -2.07
CA PRO A 237 -40.46 15.10 -0.63
C PRO A 237 -39.60 14.23 0.28
N GLN A 238 -38.92 13.22 -0.26
CA GLN A 238 -37.99 12.34 0.47
C GLN A 238 -36.53 12.80 0.32
N ALA A 239 -36.31 14.01 -0.21
CA ALA A 239 -34.97 14.52 -0.43
C ALA A 239 -34.28 14.84 0.90
N THR A 240 -33.01 14.45 1.00
CA THR A 240 -32.21 14.65 2.20
C THR A 240 -30.93 15.39 1.84
N LEU A 241 -30.52 16.36 2.65
CA LEU A 241 -29.25 17.05 2.50
C LEU A 241 -28.14 16.26 3.22
N GLN A 242 -27.03 16.01 2.54
CA GLN A 242 -25.79 15.55 3.15
C GLN A 242 -24.70 16.60 2.96
N ASP A 243 -24.26 17.15 4.09
CA ASP A 243 -23.13 18.06 4.25
C ASP A 243 -22.18 17.52 5.31
N ASP A 244 -20.98 18.08 5.42
CA ASP A 244 -20.04 17.73 6.47
C ASP A 244 -20.41 18.41 7.82
N ASN A 245 -19.61 18.15 8.86
CA ASN A 245 -19.82 18.73 10.19
C ASN A 245 -19.05 20.05 10.41
N ALA A 246 -18.73 20.80 9.35
CA ALA A 246 -18.06 22.08 9.49
C ALA A 246 -18.88 23.06 10.33
N THR A 247 -18.19 23.96 11.02
CA THR A 247 -18.80 24.94 11.93
C THR A 247 -19.91 25.76 11.27
N PRO A 248 -19.78 26.24 10.00
CA PRO A 248 -20.88 26.94 9.32
C PRO A 248 -22.14 26.08 9.15
N HIS A 249 -21.99 24.81 8.77
CA HIS A 249 -23.10 23.87 8.52
C HIS A 249 -23.84 23.47 9.80
N ARG A 250 -23.15 23.55 10.93
CA ARG A 250 -23.70 23.24 12.26
C ARG A 250 -24.05 24.48 13.07
N ALA A 251 -24.00 25.68 12.46
CA ALA A 251 -24.42 26.91 13.11
C ALA A 251 -25.93 26.90 13.44
N ARG A 252 -26.32 27.53 14.56
CA ARG A 252 -27.72 27.60 15.00
C ARG A 252 -28.64 28.19 13.93
N VAL A 253 -28.18 29.22 13.22
CA VAL A 253 -28.94 29.88 12.16
C VAL A 253 -29.24 28.94 10.99
N VAL A 254 -28.33 28.02 10.69
CA VAL A 254 -28.49 27.00 9.64
C VAL A 254 -29.46 25.92 10.09
N GLY A 255 -29.30 25.40 11.32
CA GLY A 255 -30.20 24.40 11.89
C GLY A 255 -31.66 24.89 11.93
N ALA A 256 -31.88 26.12 12.41
CA ALA A 256 -33.21 26.73 12.45
C ALA A 256 -33.82 26.92 11.05
N PHE A 257 -33.01 27.35 10.08
CA PHE A 257 -33.45 27.52 8.70
C PHE A 257 -33.87 26.18 8.05
N LEU A 258 -33.04 25.14 8.18
CA LEU A 258 -33.36 23.82 7.63
C LEU A 258 -34.64 23.23 8.26
N GLN A 259 -34.81 23.41 9.58
CA GLN A 259 -36.03 23.01 10.27
C GLN A 259 -37.26 23.77 9.76
N GLN A 260 -37.15 25.08 9.56
CA GLN A 260 -38.24 25.90 9.00
C GLN A 260 -38.61 25.46 7.58
N GLN A 261 -37.64 25.05 6.78
CA GLN A 261 -37.85 24.56 5.41
C GLN A 261 -38.25 23.08 5.35
N GLY A 262 -38.37 22.39 6.49
CA GLY A 262 -38.69 20.95 6.53
C GLY A 262 -37.61 20.05 5.93
N VAL A 263 -36.36 20.52 5.86
CA VAL A 263 -35.26 19.76 5.26
C VAL A 263 -34.64 18.81 6.27
N HIS A 264 -34.61 17.53 5.91
CA HIS A 264 -33.90 16.51 6.68
C HIS A 264 -32.41 16.50 6.31
N ARG A 265 -31.55 16.43 7.33
CA ARG A 265 -30.12 16.18 7.16
C ARG A 265 -29.79 14.72 7.37
N MET A 266 -28.83 14.24 6.60
CA MET A 266 -28.31 12.90 6.69
C MET A 266 -27.24 12.82 7.78
N GLU A 267 -27.64 12.40 8.99
CA GLU A 267 -26.76 12.25 10.17
C GLU A 267 -26.33 10.81 10.46
#